data_AF-A0A5N4D0K7-F1
#
_entry.id   AF-A0A5N4D0K7-F1
#
_cell.length_a   1.000
_cell.length_b   1.000
_cell.length_c   1.000
_cell.angle_alpha   90.00
_cell.angle_beta   90.00
_cell.angle_gamma   90.00
#
_symmetry.space_group_name_H-M   'P 1'
#
loop_
_entity.id
_entity.type
_entity.pdbx_description
1 polymer ?
#
loop_
_entity_poly.entity_id
_entity_poly.type
_entity_poly.pdbx_seq_one_letter_code
_entity_poly.pdbx_strand_id
1 'polypeptide(L)'
;MLLEVGACSGASGHGAWALCSELKQGNVTTVMETIGRRLQDSLGRGVDLGLTGKLGAVHPSVADGAHRLEENVYHFGRTVETLLLRFGKTIVEEQLVLKRVANVLINLFGMTAVLSRASRSIRLGLRNHDHEVLLASVFCAEAYHQNLFTLSQLDKHAPENLDEHIKKVSQQILEKRAYLCTHPLDRTS
;
A
#
# COMPACT_ATOMS: atom_id res chain seq x y z
N MET A 1 31.06 39.03 0.66
CA MET A 1 32.25 38.41 0.07
C MET A 1 32.50 37.12 0.83
N LEU A 2 32.22 35.99 0.16
CA LEU A 2 32.60 34.58 0.45
C LEU A 2 32.07 33.96 1.76
N LEU A 3 31.08 33.06 1.79
CA LEU A 3 31.00 31.66 1.28
C LEU A 3 32.12 30.74 1.80
N GLU A 4 31.77 29.82 2.71
CA GLU A 4 32.15 28.38 2.74
C GLU A 4 31.03 27.63 3.51
N VAL A 5 30.06 27.01 2.84
CA VAL A 5 29.98 25.57 2.50
C VAL A 5 30.10 24.65 3.72
N GLY A 6 28.98 24.44 4.43
CA GLY A 6 28.80 23.34 5.37
C GLY A 6 28.34 22.09 4.63
N ALA A 7 29.25 21.13 4.46
CA ALA A 7 29.02 19.87 3.76
C ALA A 7 28.07 18.93 4.54
N CYS A 8 27.06 18.44 3.83
CA CYS A 8 26.32 17.22 4.18
C CYS A 8 27.24 15.99 4.07
N SER A 9 27.13 15.05 5.01
CA SER A 9 27.14 13.59 4.77
C SER A 9 27.46 12.83 6.06
N GLY A 10 26.66 11.81 6.38
CA GLY A 10 27.13 10.67 7.16
C GLY A 10 26.24 10.28 8.33
N ALA A 11 25.33 9.32 8.10
CA ALA A 11 25.18 8.10 8.90
C ALA A 11 23.90 7.33 8.53
N SER A 12 23.84 6.83 7.29
CA SER A 12 22.94 5.74 6.88
C SER A 12 23.47 4.39 7.38
N GLY A 13 23.77 4.27 8.68
CA GLY A 13 24.43 3.10 9.27
C GLY A 13 23.63 2.33 10.32
N HIS A 14 22.60 2.94 10.91
CA HIS A 14 21.91 2.35 12.07
C HIS A 14 20.80 1.35 11.71
N GLY A 15 20.25 1.39 10.50
CA GLY A 15 19.21 0.43 10.06
C GLY A 15 19.76 -0.98 9.77
N ALA A 16 20.96 -1.07 9.20
CA ALA A 16 21.59 -2.34 8.86
C ALA A 16 22.03 -3.13 10.10
N TRP A 17 22.47 -2.45 11.15
CA TRP A 17 22.86 -3.09 12.41
C TRP A 17 21.68 -3.66 13.20
N ALA A 18 20.54 -2.96 13.20
CA ALA A 18 19.31 -3.47 13.82
C ALA A 18 18.80 -4.73 13.09
N LEU A 19 18.82 -4.72 11.75
CA LEU A 19 18.47 -5.87 10.90
C LEU A 19 19.39 -7.09 11.17
N CYS A 20 20.68 -6.85 11.40
CA CYS A 20 21.66 -7.88 11.72
C CYS A 20 21.43 -8.54 13.10
N SER A 21 20.80 -7.82 14.03
CA SER A 21 20.47 -8.37 15.35
C SER A 21 19.23 -9.27 15.34
N GLU A 22 18.23 -8.96 14.50
CA GLU A 22 17.04 -9.81 14.31
C GLU A 22 17.35 -11.09 13.51
N LEU A 23 18.35 -11.03 12.63
CA LEU A 23 18.89 -12.17 11.88
C LEU A 23 19.43 -13.32 12.75
N LYS A 24 19.72 -13.08 14.04
CA LYS A 24 20.20 -14.13 14.96
C LYS A 24 19.09 -15.03 15.50
N GLN A 25 17.81 -14.71 15.34
CA GLN A 25 16.69 -15.48 15.92
C GLN A 25 15.79 -16.17 14.89
N GLY A 26 15.95 -15.88 13.59
CA GLY A 26 15.18 -16.49 12.51
C GLY A 26 15.94 -17.63 11.80
N ASN A 27 15.20 -18.55 11.18
CA ASN A 27 15.76 -19.58 10.31
C ASN A 27 16.45 -18.90 9.10
N VAL A 28 17.79 -18.85 9.11
CA VAL A 28 18.64 -18.05 8.21
C VAL A 28 18.38 -18.33 6.73
N THR A 29 18.00 -19.55 6.39
CA THR A 29 17.66 -19.96 5.01
C THR A 29 16.42 -19.25 4.48
N THR A 30 15.36 -19.14 5.29
CA THR A 30 14.12 -18.45 4.93
C THR A 30 14.35 -16.95 4.73
N VAL A 31 15.23 -16.34 5.53
CA VAL A 31 15.55 -14.92 5.39
C VAL A 31 16.41 -14.66 4.15
N MET A 32 17.37 -15.54 3.85
CA MET A 32 18.20 -15.46 2.64
C MET A 32 17.38 -15.60 1.35
N GLU A 33 16.43 -16.55 1.30
CA GLU A 33 15.52 -16.71 0.16
C GLU A 33 14.63 -15.48 -0.05
N THR A 34 14.14 -14.91 1.04
CA THR A 34 13.31 -13.70 1.02
C THR A 34 14.09 -12.49 0.50
N ILE A 35 15.34 -12.32 0.94
CA ILE A 35 16.25 -11.28 0.43
C ILE A 35 16.58 -11.51 -1.05
N GLY A 36 16.83 -12.77 -1.44
CA GLY A 36 17.07 -13.15 -2.84
C GLY A 36 15.90 -12.82 -3.76
N ARG A 37 14.66 -13.13 -3.35
CA ARG A 37 13.45 -12.73 -4.09
C ARG A 37 13.33 -11.22 -4.19
N ARG A 38 13.51 -10.47 -3.09
CA ARG A 38 13.43 -9.00 -3.09
C ARG A 38 14.47 -8.34 -4.01
N LEU A 39 15.67 -8.90 -4.12
CA LEU A 39 16.70 -8.44 -5.05
C LEU A 39 16.34 -8.75 -6.51
N GLN A 40 15.86 -9.96 -6.79
CA GLN A 40 15.43 -10.37 -8.12
C GLN A 40 14.24 -9.54 -8.63
N ASP A 41 13.35 -9.19 -7.72
CA ASP A 41 12.18 -8.36 -7.92
C ASP A 41 12.50 -6.88 -8.19
N SER A 42 13.59 -6.37 -7.60
CA SER A 42 14.06 -5.00 -7.84
C SER A 42 14.67 -4.81 -9.24
N LEU A 43 14.93 -5.91 -9.96
CA LEU A 43 15.47 -5.91 -11.31
C LEU A 43 14.41 -5.94 -12.42
N GLY A 44 13.14 -5.66 -12.09
CA GLY A 44 12.13 -5.24 -13.09
C GLY A 44 11.49 -6.37 -13.88
N ARG A 45 11.32 -7.57 -13.30
CA ARG A 45 10.43 -8.56 -13.90
C ARG A 45 8.98 -8.08 -13.72
N GLY A 46 8.24 -7.90 -14.81
CA GLY A 46 6.81 -7.60 -14.76
C GLY A 46 6.08 -8.62 -13.89
N VAL A 47 5.22 -8.14 -13.00
CA VAL A 47 4.43 -9.01 -12.12
C VAL A 47 3.36 -9.68 -12.96
N ASP A 48 3.55 -10.97 -13.24
CA ASP A 48 2.54 -11.83 -13.86
C ASP A 48 2.25 -12.95 -12.87
N LEU A 49 1.06 -12.90 -12.25
CA LEU A 49 0.60 -13.95 -11.34
C LEU A 49 -0.14 -15.06 -12.12
N GLY A 50 -0.12 -15.01 -13.45
CA GLY A 50 -0.76 -15.97 -14.33
C GLY A 50 -2.29 -15.86 -14.33
N LEU A 51 -2.86 -14.73 -13.89
CA LEU A 51 -4.31 -14.52 -13.98
C LEU A 51 -4.75 -14.36 -15.44
N THR A 52 -3.85 -13.88 -16.29
CA THR A 52 -4.04 -13.74 -17.74
C THR A 52 -3.25 -14.80 -18.50
N GLY A 53 -3.87 -15.51 -19.45
CA GLY A 53 -3.22 -16.57 -20.22
C GLY A 53 -4.18 -17.63 -20.75
N LYS A 54 -3.65 -18.64 -21.47
CA LYS A 54 -4.46 -19.73 -22.07
C LYS A 54 -5.20 -20.60 -21.04
N LEU A 55 -4.69 -20.64 -19.80
CA LEU A 55 -5.29 -21.31 -18.64
C LEU A 55 -5.71 -20.30 -17.55
N GLY A 56 -5.73 -19.00 -17.88
CA GLY A 56 -5.99 -17.94 -16.91
C GLY A 56 -7.41 -18.01 -16.36
N ALA A 57 -7.56 -17.70 -15.08
CA ALA A 57 -8.88 -17.68 -14.42
C ALA A 57 -9.79 -16.56 -14.98
N VAL A 58 -9.19 -15.54 -15.58
CA VAL A 58 -9.84 -14.30 -16.04
C VAL A 58 -9.94 -14.29 -17.57
N HIS A 59 -11.05 -13.77 -18.10
CA HIS A 59 -11.26 -13.67 -19.55
C HIS A 59 -10.34 -12.60 -20.18
N PRO A 60 -9.78 -12.80 -21.39
CA PRO A 60 -8.88 -11.82 -22.03
C PRO A 60 -9.44 -10.40 -22.15
N SER A 61 -10.77 -10.23 -22.30
CA SER A 61 -11.41 -8.91 -22.38
C SER A 61 -11.28 -8.05 -21.11
N VAL A 62 -10.96 -8.65 -19.96
CA VAL A 62 -10.72 -7.95 -18.69
C VAL A 62 -9.27 -8.08 -18.22
N ALA A 63 -8.35 -8.37 -19.15
CA ALA A 63 -6.92 -8.57 -18.86
C ALA A 63 -6.25 -7.33 -18.26
N ASP A 64 -6.62 -6.11 -18.70
CA ASP A 64 -6.07 -4.86 -18.13
C ASP A 64 -6.37 -4.75 -16.63
N GLY A 65 -7.62 -5.00 -16.24
CA GLY A 65 -8.03 -4.98 -14.84
C GLY A 65 -7.34 -6.09 -14.03
N ALA A 66 -7.07 -7.24 -14.63
CA ALA A 66 -6.30 -8.32 -14.01
C ALA A 66 -4.85 -7.91 -13.77
N HIS A 67 -4.17 -7.32 -14.76
CA HIS A 67 -2.78 -6.85 -14.60
C HIS A 67 -2.68 -5.78 -13.49
N ARG A 68 -3.63 -4.85 -13.44
CA ARG A 68 -3.75 -3.86 -12.35
C ARG A 68 -3.92 -4.52 -10.97
N LEU A 69 -4.70 -5.60 -10.90
CA LEU A 69 -4.86 -6.37 -9.67
C LEU A 69 -3.55 -7.04 -9.27
N GLU A 70 -2.86 -7.71 -10.20
CA GLU A 70 -1.60 -8.41 -9.96
C GLU A 70 -0.53 -7.46 -9.39
N GLU A 71 -0.37 -6.30 -10.02
CA GLU A 71 0.56 -5.27 -9.58
C GLU A 71 0.23 -4.75 -8.16
N ASN A 72 -1.05 -4.46 -7.87
CA ASN A 72 -1.45 -4.05 -6.52
C ASN A 72 -1.21 -5.13 -5.48
N VAL A 73 -1.53 -6.40 -5.79
CA VAL A 73 -1.30 -7.52 -4.87
C VAL A 73 0.18 -7.66 -4.55
N TYR A 74 1.02 -7.50 -5.56
CA TYR A 74 2.47 -7.53 -5.40
C TYR A 74 2.98 -6.40 -4.51
N HIS A 75 2.60 -5.15 -4.80
CA HIS A 75 2.99 -4.01 -3.97
C HIS A 75 2.45 -4.12 -2.54
N PHE A 76 1.19 -4.52 -2.39
CA PHE A 76 0.57 -4.75 -1.09
C PHE A 76 1.34 -5.80 -0.28
N GLY A 77 1.70 -6.94 -0.89
CA GLY A 77 2.51 -7.98 -0.24
C GLY A 77 3.85 -7.44 0.27
N ARG A 78 4.58 -6.69 -0.56
CA ARG A 78 5.84 -6.04 -0.17
C ARG A 78 5.68 -5.05 0.96
N THR A 79 4.63 -4.24 0.93
CA THR A 79 4.33 -3.26 1.97
C THR A 79 3.99 -3.97 3.28
N VAL A 80 3.11 -4.98 3.28
CA VAL A 80 2.75 -5.76 4.48
C VAL A 80 3.98 -6.41 5.09
N GLU A 81 4.85 -7.01 4.28
CA GLU A 81 6.08 -7.61 4.76
C GLU A 81 7.00 -6.58 5.43
N THR A 82 7.12 -5.39 4.83
CA THR A 82 7.89 -4.27 5.39
C THR A 82 7.29 -3.75 6.69
N LEU A 83 5.97 -3.68 6.79
CA LEU A 83 5.27 -3.28 8.02
C LEU A 83 5.48 -4.29 9.14
N LEU A 84 5.42 -5.58 8.84
CA LEU A 84 5.66 -6.65 9.81
C LEU A 84 7.10 -6.66 10.31
N LEU A 85 8.08 -6.41 9.43
CA LEU A 85 9.48 -6.23 9.85
C LEU A 85 9.68 -4.96 10.68
N ARG A 86 8.97 -3.87 10.35
CA ARG A 86 9.12 -2.58 11.04
C ARG A 86 8.52 -2.57 12.45
N PHE A 87 7.35 -3.17 12.62
CA PHE A 87 6.58 -3.09 13.86
C PHE A 87 6.51 -4.40 14.64
N GLY A 88 6.76 -5.54 13.99
CA GLY A 88 6.67 -6.86 14.64
C GLY A 88 5.34 -7.04 15.37
N LYS A 89 5.41 -7.41 16.66
CA LYS A 89 4.23 -7.65 17.50
C LYS A 89 3.46 -6.38 17.87
N THR A 90 4.10 -5.20 17.82
CA THR A 90 3.45 -3.93 18.21
C THR A 90 2.61 -3.34 17.07
N ILE A 91 2.55 -4.00 15.90
CA ILE A 91 1.72 -3.55 14.77
C ILE A 91 0.23 -3.42 15.15
N VAL A 92 -0.22 -4.17 16.16
CA VAL A 92 -1.59 -4.10 16.69
C VAL A 92 -1.89 -2.71 17.28
N GLU A 93 -0.89 -1.98 17.76
CA GLU A 93 -1.09 -0.62 18.28
C GLU A 93 -1.09 0.45 17.17
N GLU A 94 -0.63 0.10 15.97
CA GLU A 94 -0.55 1.02 14.83
C GLU A 94 -1.88 1.06 14.05
N GLN A 95 -2.93 1.52 14.73
CA GLN A 95 -4.31 1.50 14.22
C GLN A 95 -4.51 2.29 12.91
N LEU A 96 -3.80 3.40 12.73
CA LEU A 96 -3.88 4.20 11.48
C LEU A 96 -3.24 3.47 10.30
N VAL A 97 -2.15 2.74 10.54
CA VAL A 97 -1.51 1.85 9.56
C VAL A 97 -2.45 0.70 9.21
N LEU A 98 -2.99 0.01 10.22
CA LEU A 98 -3.92 -1.10 10.02
C LEU A 98 -5.18 -0.70 9.25
N LYS A 99 -5.73 0.49 9.52
CA LYS A 99 -6.86 1.04 8.76
C LYS A 99 -6.54 1.16 7.26
N ARG A 100 -5.38 1.71 6.91
CA ARG A 100 -4.95 1.85 5.50
C ARG A 100 -4.71 0.48 4.84
N VAL A 101 -4.08 -0.46 5.56
CA VAL A 101 -3.91 -1.85 5.09
C VAL A 101 -5.26 -2.51 4.82
N ALA A 102 -6.23 -2.35 5.72
CA ALA A 102 -7.58 -2.89 5.55
C ALA A 102 -8.30 -2.27 4.34
N ASN A 103 -8.18 -0.96 4.13
CA ASN A 103 -8.77 -0.29 2.96
C ASN A 103 -8.24 -0.85 1.63
N VAL A 104 -6.91 -1.04 1.52
CA VAL A 104 -6.31 -1.64 0.32
C VAL A 104 -6.81 -3.07 0.13
N LEU A 105 -6.89 -3.86 1.21
CA LEU A 105 -7.39 -5.23 1.15
C LEU A 105 -8.86 -5.32 0.68
N ILE A 106 -9.73 -4.41 1.13
CA ILE A 106 -11.13 -4.33 0.69
C ILE A 106 -11.19 -4.06 -0.82
N ASN A 107 -10.40 -3.11 -1.31
CA ASN A 107 -10.33 -2.80 -2.73
C ASN A 107 -9.80 -3.98 -3.56
N LEU A 108 -8.74 -4.67 -3.11
CA LEU A 108 -8.21 -5.87 -3.76
C LEU A 108 -9.27 -6.98 -3.86
N PHE A 109 -10.03 -7.20 -2.80
CA PHE A 109 -11.13 -8.16 -2.80
C PHE A 109 -12.23 -7.75 -3.78
N GLY A 110 -12.60 -6.46 -3.79
CA GLY A 110 -13.55 -5.90 -4.74
C GLY A 110 -13.13 -6.09 -6.19
N MET A 111 -11.87 -5.77 -6.52
CA MET A 111 -11.28 -5.96 -7.86
C MET A 111 -11.37 -7.43 -8.28
N THR A 112 -10.99 -8.36 -7.40
CA THR A 112 -11.06 -9.80 -7.66
C THR A 112 -12.50 -10.24 -7.93
N ALA A 113 -13.47 -9.78 -7.14
CA ALA A 113 -14.87 -10.13 -7.28
C ALA A 113 -15.48 -9.66 -8.61
N VAL A 114 -15.23 -8.40 -9.01
CA VAL A 114 -15.78 -7.86 -10.27
C VAL A 114 -15.15 -8.51 -11.50
N LEU A 115 -13.84 -8.80 -11.46
CA LEU A 115 -13.14 -9.50 -12.55
C LEU A 115 -13.64 -10.93 -12.71
N SER A 116 -13.81 -11.65 -11.60
CA SER A 116 -14.36 -13.02 -11.59
C SER A 116 -15.78 -13.04 -12.16
N ARG A 117 -16.62 -12.09 -11.73
CA ARG A 117 -18.00 -11.94 -12.20
C ARG A 117 -18.06 -11.64 -13.70
N ALA A 118 -17.36 -10.60 -14.16
CA ALA A 118 -17.35 -10.21 -15.57
C ALA A 118 -16.83 -11.34 -16.46
N SER A 119 -15.74 -12.01 -16.05
CA SER A 119 -15.19 -13.17 -16.76
C SER A 119 -16.19 -14.30 -16.90
N ARG A 120 -16.95 -14.59 -15.83
CA ARG A 120 -18.00 -15.62 -15.86
C ARG A 120 -19.17 -15.19 -16.76
N SER A 121 -19.59 -13.93 -16.70
CA SER A 121 -20.68 -13.39 -17.53
C SER A 121 -20.36 -13.54 -19.01
N ILE A 122 -19.12 -13.25 -19.42
CA ILE A 122 -18.64 -13.46 -20.79
C ILE A 122 -18.63 -14.94 -21.17
N ARG A 123 -18.04 -15.81 -20.32
CA ARG A 123 -17.94 -17.26 -20.60
C ARG A 123 -19.30 -17.93 -20.75
N LEU A 124 -20.31 -17.46 -20.02
CA LEU A 124 -21.68 -17.95 -20.11
C LEU A 124 -22.48 -17.31 -21.25
N GLY A 125 -21.95 -16.27 -21.91
CA GLY A 125 -22.64 -15.54 -22.96
C GLY A 125 -23.89 -14.81 -22.45
N LEU A 126 -23.86 -14.27 -21.22
CA LEU A 126 -25.01 -13.56 -20.66
C LEU A 126 -25.30 -12.26 -21.43
N ARG A 127 -26.55 -11.80 -21.35
CA ARG A 127 -26.98 -10.53 -21.98
C ARG A 127 -26.22 -9.37 -21.33
N ASN A 128 -25.82 -8.39 -22.14
CA ASN A 128 -25.13 -7.17 -21.69
C ASN A 128 -23.81 -7.41 -20.93
N HIS A 129 -23.11 -8.53 -21.20
CA HIS A 129 -21.81 -8.81 -20.58
C HIS A 129 -20.78 -7.71 -20.88
N ASP A 130 -20.87 -7.02 -22.02
CA ASP A 130 -20.04 -5.85 -22.35
C ASP A 130 -20.16 -4.72 -21.31
N HIS A 131 -21.35 -4.52 -20.75
CA HIS A 131 -21.54 -3.53 -19.69
C HIS A 131 -20.90 -3.96 -18.37
N GLU A 132 -20.93 -5.26 -18.04
CA GLU A 132 -20.20 -5.79 -16.88
C GLU A 132 -18.68 -5.64 -17.04
N VAL A 133 -18.15 -5.81 -18.26
CA VAL A 133 -16.75 -5.55 -18.59
C VAL A 133 -16.40 -4.08 -18.36
N LEU A 134 -17.24 -3.17 -18.84
CA LEU A 134 -17.04 -1.72 -18.63
C LEU A 134 -17.04 -1.35 -17.14
N LEU A 135 -18.01 -1.86 -16.37
CA LEU A 135 -18.09 -1.64 -14.93
C LEU A 135 -16.85 -2.18 -14.21
N ALA A 136 -16.42 -3.40 -14.55
CA ALA A 136 -15.21 -4.01 -13.98
C ALA A 136 -13.95 -3.19 -14.30
N SER A 137 -13.83 -2.69 -15.53
CA SER A 137 -12.71 -1.85 -15.96
C SER A 137 -12.65 -0.52 -15.17
N VAL A 138 -13.78 0.18 -15.07
CA VAL A 138 -13.86 1.45 -14.31
C VAL A 138 -13.52 1.22 -12.83
N PHE A 139 -14.12 0.21 -12.20
CA PHE A 139 -13.87 -0.09 -10.79
C PHE A 139 -12.39 -0.46 -10.56
N CYS A 140 -11.81 -1.32 -11.40
CA CYS A 140 -10.41 -1.72 -11.25
C CYS A 140 -9.45 -0.55 -11.47
N ALA A 141 -9.75 0.38 -12.39
CA ALA A 141 -8.93 1.54 -12.62
C ALA A 141 -8.92 2.50 -11.41
N GLU A 142 -10.09 2.78 -10.84
CA GLU A 142 -10.21 3.64 -9.67
C GLU A 142 -9.56 3.01 -8.43
N ALA A 143 -9.90 1.75 -8.13
CA ALA A 143 -9.33 1.00 -7.01
C ALA A 143 -7.80 0.90 -7.12
N TYR A 144 -7.27 0.73 -8.33
CA TYR A 144 -5.83 0.69 -8.58
C TYR A 144 -5.14 1.98 -8.12
N HIS A 145 -5.62 3.14 -8.53
CA HIS A 145 -5.01 4.42 -8.16
C HIS A 145 -5.18 4.73 -6.67
N GLN A 146 -6.34 4.42 -6.10
CA GLN A 146 -6.57 4.57 -4.66
C GLN A 146 -5.61 3.70 -3.84
N ASN A 147 -5.36 2.47 -4.28
CA ASN A 147 -4.46 1.54 -3.61
C ASN A 147 -3.02 2.02 -3.69
N LEU A 148 -2.51 2.42 -4.87
CA LEU A 148 -1.15 2.95 -5.00
C LEU A 148 -0.91 4.16 -4.09
N PHE A 149 -1.86 5.10 -4.05
CA PHE A 149 -1.78 6.25 -3.16
C PHE A 149 -1.81 5.85 -1.68
N THR A 150 -2.67 4.90 -1.30
CA THR A 150 -2.74 4.43 0.09
C THR A 150 -1.46 3.67 0.49
N LEU A 151 -0.88 2.92 -0.44
CA LEU A 151 0.36 2.19 -0.24
C LEU A 151 1.56 3.13 -0.06
N SER A 152 1.64 4.23 -0.83
CA SER A 152 2.72 5.21 -0.65
C SER A 152 2.68 5.85 0.73
N GLN A 153 1.50 6.08 1.32
CA GLN A 153 1.34 6.59 2.68
C GLN A 153 1.84 5.65 3.78
N LEU A 154 2.04 4.36 3.49
CA LEU A 154 2.50 3.36 4.47
C LEU A 154 4.03 3.30 4.61
N ASP A 155 4.75 3.93 3.69
CA ASP A 155 6.20 4.05 3.75
C ASP A 155 6.68 4.88 4.94
N LYS A 156 7.86 4.54 5.46
CA LYS A 156 8.36 5.05 6.75
C LYS A 156 8.49 6.58 6.80
N HIS A 157 8.78 7.21 5.66
CA HIS A 157 9.03 8.65 5.54
C HIS A 157 8.17 9.27 4.44
N ALA A 158 6.97 8.72 4.22
CA ALA A 158 6.05 9.22 3.22
C ALA A 158 5.63 10.66 3.56
N PRO A 159 5.90 11.66 2.71
CA PRO A 159 5.44 13.04 2.95
C PRO A 159 3.91 13.14 2.98
N GLU A 160 3.20 12.21 2.36
CA GLU A 160 1.74 12.10 2.35
C GLU A 160 1.17 11.54 3.67
N ASN A 161 2.03 11.03 4.57
CA ASN A 161 1.61 10.51 5.86
C ASN A 161 1.43 11.65 6.88
N LEU A 162 0.18 11.90 7.26
CA LEU A 162 -0.21 12.95 8.20
C LEU A 162 -0.50 12.43 9.62
N ASP A 163 -0.11 11.19 9.95
CA ASP A 163 -0.44 10.56 11.23
C ASP A 163 -0.01 11.37 12.44
N GLU A 164 1.21 11.95 12.42
CA GLU A 164 1.70 12.79 13.53
C GLU A 164 0.87 14.06 13.70
N HIS A 165 0.46 14.69 12.60
CA HIS A 165 -0.41 15.86 12.62
C HIS A 165 -1.79 15.51 13.18
N ILE A 166 -2.37 14.39 12.73
CA ILE A 166 -3.66 13.90 13.21
C ILE A 166 -3.61 13.59 14.70
N LYS A 167 -2.55 12.92 15.17
CA LYS A 167 -2.33 12.62 16.60
C LYS A 167 -2.22 13.92 17.42
N LYS A 168 -1.45 14.90 16.95
CA LYS A 168 -1.28 16.20 17.62
C LYS A 168 -2.58 17.00 17.70
N VAL A 169 -3.33 17.08 16.61
CA VAL A 169 -4.65 17.74 16.59
C VAL A 169 -5.61 17.05 17.57
N SER A 170 -5.64 15.72 17.55
CA SER A 170 -6.50 14.94 18.43
C SER A 170 -6.15 15.15 19.90
N GLN A 171 -4.85 15.18 20.24
CA GLN A 171 -4.38 15.43 21.60
C GLN A 171 -4.82 16.82 22.09
N GLN A 172 -4.64 17.87 21.28
CA GLN A 172 -5.03 19.24 21.66
C GLN A 172 -6.55 19.35 21.93
N ILE A 173 -7.37 18.70 21.10
CA ILE A 173 -8.82 18.69 21.27
C ILE A 173 -9.21 17.95 22.55
N LEU A 174 -8.58 16.80 22.84
CA LEU A 174 -8.86 16.01 24.04
C LEU A 174 -8.42 16.71 25.33
N GLU A 175 -7.28 17.41 25.32
CA GLU A 175 -6.78 18.17 26.47
C GLU A 175 -7.70 19.34 26.83
N LYS A 176 -8.19 20.09 25.82
CA LYS A 176 -9.11 21.21 26.03
C LYS A 176 -10.57 20.80 26.19
N ARG A 177 -10.94 19.60 25.74
CA ARG A 177 -12.32 19.09 25.67
C ARG A 177 -13.28 20.05 24.96
N ALA A 178 -12.76 20.83 24.02
CA ALA A 178 -13.49 21.86 23.30
C ALA A 178 -12.88 22.07 21.91
N TYR A 179 -13.65 22.66 21.01
CA TYR A 179 -13.13 23.15 19.74
C TYR A 179 -12.24 24.37 19.99
N LEU A 180 -10.99 24.31 19.50
CA LEU A 180 -9.96 25.31 19.80
C LEU A 180 -10.05 26.57 18.92
N CYS A 181 -10.50 26.43 17.68
CA CYS A 181 -10.44 27.54 16.73
C CYS A 181 -11.55 28.54 17.05
N THR A 182 -11.14 29.75 17.42
CA THR A 182 -12.06 30.89 17.58
C THR A 182 -12.63 31.30 16.23
N HIS A 183 -13.80 31.93 16.25
CA HIS A 183 -14.41 32.38 15.02
C HIS A 183 -13.53 33.48 14.38
N PRO A 184 -13.28 33.49 13.06
CA PRO A 184 -12.40 34.48 12.42
C PRO A 184 -12.81 35.96 12.58
N LEU A 185 -14.04 36.21 13.06
CA LEU A 185 -14.57 37.56 13.32
C LEU A 185 -14.60 37.92 14.82
N ASP A 186 -14.12 37.05 15.71
CA ASP A 186 -14.00 37.39 17.12
C ASP A 186 -12.95 38.50 17.27
N ARG A 187 -13.38 39.66 17.75
CA ARG A 187 -12.48 40.74 18.15
C ARG A 187 -11.97 40.39 19.54
N THR A 188 -10.67 40.11 19.65
CA THR A 188 -10.00 39.98 20.95
C THR A 188 -10.22 41.28 21.73
N SER A 189 -11.09 41.23 22.74
CA SER A 189 -11.31 42.34 23.69
C SER A 189 -10.17 42.42 24.69
#